data_AF-A0A8T5NI67-F1
#
_entry.id   AF-A0A8T5NI67-F1
#
_cell.length_a   1.000
_cell.length_b   1.000
_cell.length_c   1.000
_cell.angle_alpha   90.00
_cell.angle_beta   90.00
_cell.angle_gamma   90.00
#
_symmetry.space_group_name_H-M   'P 1'
#
loop_
_entity.id
_entity.type
_entity.pdbx_description
1 polymer ?
#
loop_
_entity_poly.entity_id
_entity_poly.type
_entity_poly.pdbx_seq_one_letter_code
_entity_poly.pdbx_strand_id
1 'polypeptide(L)'
;MEFKAIVVDIDGTITYSDRSIDCRAVEALRSVKVPVVIATGNVLCFARAASKLVGTGGLIVAENGGVVECGTVESDTSHMKMCEEAFDHLNRHFPLELLKASGFGVAVGNAHPDVKKAANMVTKGEHGAGVAEAIQYISGKTAI
;
A
#
# COMPACT_ATOMS: atom_id res chain seq x y z
N MET A 1 -7.15 -8.25 17.40
CA MET A 1 -6.10 -8.38 16.36
C MET A 1 -5.43 -7.02 16.30
N GLU A 2 -4.12 -6.97 16.52
CA GLU A 2 -3.36 -5.74 16.54
C GLU A 2 -2.56 -5.63 15.23
N PHE A 3 -2.73 -4.52 14.51
CA PHE A 3 -2.02 -4.28 13.26
C PHE A 3 -0.67 -3.65 13.58
N LYS A 4 0.41 -4.16 12.97
CA LYS A 4 1.79 -3.66 13.22
C LYS A 4 2.30 -2.69 12.17
N ALA A 5 1.64 -2.61 11.02
CA ALA A 5 1.96 -1.71 9.92
C ALA A 5 0.75 -1.58 8.99
N ILE A 6 0.72 -0.51 8.20
CA ILE A 6 -0.25 -0.27 7.12
C ILE A 6 0.52 -0.16 5.82
N VAL A 7 0.03 -0.82 4.77
CA VAL A 7 0.55 -0.67 3.41
C VAL A 7 -0.58 -0.06 2.59
N VAL A 8 -0.29 1.04 1.89
CA VAL A 8 -1.31 1.82 1.17
C VAL A 8 -0.86 2.11 -0.25
N ASP A 9 -1.77 1.89 -1.20
CA ASP A 9 -1.55 2.25 -2.60
C ASP A 9 -1.73 3.76 -2.83
N ILE A 10 -1.13 4.29 -3.89
CA ILE A 10 -1.31 5.69 -4.29
C ILE A 10 -2.53 5.82 -5.21
N ASP A 11 -2.46 5.20 -6.37
CA ASP A 11 -3.20 5.63 -7.55
C ASP A 11 -4.62 5.08 -7.59
N GLY A 12 -5.59 5.97 -7.47
CA GLY A 12 -6.99 5.56 -7.30
C GLY A 12 -7.29 5.05 -5.89
N THR A 13 -6.31 5.10 -4.98
CA THR A 13 -6.46 4.73 -3.56
C THR A 13 -6.39 5.97 -2.66
N ILE A 14 -5.26 6.68 -2.58
CA ILE A 14 -5.18 7.98 -1.87
C ILE A 14 -5.33 9.17 -2.83
N THR A 15 -5.34 8.92 -4.15
CA THR A 15 -5.61 9.92 -5.19
C THR A 15 -6.95 9.68 -5.85
N TYR A 16 -7.55 10.75 -6.36
CA TYR A 16 -8.71 10.70 -7.24
C TYR A 16 -8.29 10.28 -8.67
N SER A 17 -9.28 10.10 -9.55
CA SER A 17 -9.07 9.75 -10.95
C SER A 17 -8.24 10.77 -11.74
N ASP A 18 -8.24 12.04 -11.33
CA ASP A 18 -7.43 13.12 -11.90
C ASP A 18 -6.01 13.19 -11.31
N ARG A 19 -5.61 12.19 -10.50
CA ARG A 19 -4.34 12.08 -9.77
C ARG A 19 -4.13 13.14 -8.67
N SER A 20 -5.12 13.99 -8.39
CA SER A 20 -5.06 14.88 -7.24
C SER A 20 -5.14 14.06 -5.94
N ILE A 21 -4.41 14.49 -4.92
CA ILE A 21 -4.37 13.80 -3.64
C ILE A 21 -5.63 14.10 -2.82
N ASP A 22 -6.23 13.07 -2.24
CA ASP A 22 -7.32 13.22 -1.28
C ASP A 22 -6.74 13.44 0.12
N CYS A 23 -6.78 14.69 0.59
CA CYS A 23 -6.22 15.06 1.89
C CYS A 23 -6.82 14.28 3.07
N ARG A 24 -8.03 13.72 2.94
CA ARG A 24 -8.62 12.87 3.98
C ARG A 24 -7.81 11.60 4.22
N ALA A 25 -7.26 11.01 3.15
CA ALA A 25 -6.35 9.88 3.27
C ALA A 25 -5.07 10.28 4.03
N VAL A 26 -4.51 11.45 3.70
CA VAL A 26 -3.28 11.96 4.33
C VAL A 26 -3.50 12.16 5.84
N GLU A 27 -4.59 12.82 6.22
CA GLU A 27 -4.94 13.01 7.63
C GLU A 27 -5.15 11.68 8.35
N ALA A 28 -5.88 10.74 7.74
CA ALA A 28 -6.11 9.42 8.31
C ALA A 28 -4.79 8.64 8.49
N LEU A 29 -3.93 8.60 7.48
CA LEU A 29 -2.64 7.91 7.55
C LEU A 29 -1.70 8.53 8.59
N ARG A 30 -1.76 9.86 8.80
CA ARG A 30 -0.97 10.52 9.87
C ARG A 30 -1.50 10.26 11.27
N SER A 31 -2.77 9.84 11.40
CA SER A 31 -3.39 9.58 12.70
C SER A 31 -2.96 8.24 13.32
N VAL A 32 -2.39 7.33 12.52
CA VAL A 32 -1.97 6.01 13.01
C VAL A 32 -0.59 6.06 13.65
N LYS A 33 -0.38 5.22 14.67
CA LYS A 33 0.90 5.10 15.38
C LYS A 33 1.82 4.02 14.83
N VAL A 34 1.36 3.27 13.84
CA VAL A 34 2.12 2.19 13.20
C VAL A 34 2.76 2.68 11.91
N PRO A 35 3.88 2.09 11.47
CA PRO A 35 4.50 2.45 10.22
C PRO A 35 3.53 2.35 9.04
N VAL A 36 3.56 3.37 8.17
CA VAL A 36 2.79 3.41 6.93
C VAL A 36 3.76 3.24 5.77
N VAL A 37 3.55 2.22 4.95
CA VAL A 37 4.35 1.91 3.77
C VAL A 37 3.57 2.38 2.54
N ILE A 38 4.20 3.19 1.70
CA ILE A 38 3.66 3.52 0.37
C ILE A 38 3.98 2.35 -0.56
N ALA A 39 2.96 1.72 -1.12
CA ALA A 39 3.12 0.74 -2.20
C ALA A 39 2.59 1.34 -3.49
N THR A 40 3.33 1.27 -4.59
CA THR A 40 2.86 1.87 -5.84
C THR A 40 3.54 1.26 -7.06
N GLY A 41 2.84 1.31 -8.20
CA GLY A 41 3.42 1.01 -9.50
C GLY A 41 4.36 2.09 -10.03
N ASN A 42 4.39 3.26 -9.41
CA ASN A 42 5.26 4.37 -9.84
C ASN A 42 6.74 4.12 -9.54
N VAL A 43 7.61 4.81 -10.29
CA VAL A 43 9.06 4.83 -10.09
C VAL A 43 9.44 5.36 -8.71
N LEU A 44 10.59 4.89 -8.19
CA LEU A 44 11.05 5.20 -6.83
C LEU A 44 11.08 6.70 -6.50
N CYS A 45 11.53 7.55 -7.44
CA CYS A 45 11.64 8.99 -7.18
C CYS A 45 10.30 9.66 -6.90
N PHE A 46 9.23 9.23 -7.59
CA PHE A 46 7.87 9.68 -7.34
C PHE A 46 7.37 9.16 -5.99
N ALA A 47 7.56 7.87 -5.71
CA ALA A 47 7.13 7.25 -4.46
C ALA A 47 7.80 7.90 -3.24
N ARG A 48 9.09 8.27 -3.35
CA ARG A 48 9.83 9.05 -2.34
C ARG A 48 9.23 10.44 -2.12
N ALA A 49 8.93 11.16 -3.19
CA ALA A 49 8.31 12.48 -3.08
C ALA A 49 6.92 12.38 -2.43
N ALA A 50 6.10 11.44 -2.87
CA ALA A 50 4.78 11.17 -2.31
C ALA A 50 4.87 10.81 -0.81
N SER A 51 5.74 9.87 -0.42
CA SER A 51 5.92 9.50 0.99
C SER A 51 6.31 10.69 1.87
N LYS A 52 7.18 11.59 1.38
CA LYS A 52 7.55 12.82 2.10
C LYS A 52 6.37 13.80 2.24
N LEU A 53 5.61 14.01 1.18
CA LEU A 53 4.46 14.92 1.18
C LEU A 53 3.30 14.40 2.04
N VAL A 54 3.02 13.09 1.98
CA VAL A 54 2.02 12.42 2.82
C VAL A 54 2.51 12.33 4.27
N GLY A 55 3.82 12.17 4.49
CA GLY A 55 4.42 12.09 5.83
C GLY A 55 4.45 10.67 6.40
N THR A 56 4.72 9.66 5.57
CA THR A 56 4.61 8.22 5.94
C THR A 56 5.93 7.57 6.40
N GLY A 57 6.96 8.34 6.76
CA GLY A 57 8.17 7.78 7.37
C GLY A 57 9.13 7.08 6.42
N GLY A 58 8.90 7.13 5.10
CA GLY A 58 9.89 6.76 4.07
C GLY A 58 10.02 5.27 3.74
N LEU A 59 9.12 4.42 4.25
CA LEU A 59 9.05 3.01 3.83
C LEU A 59 8.27 2.91 2.52
N ILE A 60 8.90 2.36 1.48
CA ILE A 60 8.35 2.40 0.12
C ILE A 60 8.50 1.04 -0.57
N VAL A 61 7.46 0.65 -1.28
CA VAL A 61 7.45 -0.39 -2.31
C VAL A 61 7.08 0.31 -3.62
N ALA A 62 8.02 0.41 -4.55
CA ALA A 62 7.86 1.09 -5.83
C ALA A 62 7.95 0.10 -7.00
N GLU A 63 7.64 0.56 -8.20
CA GLU A 63 7.78 -0.20 -9.45
C GLU A 63 7.04 -1.56 -9.40
N ASN A 64 5.82 -1.55 -8.85
CA ASN A 64 4.98 -2.73 -8.64
C ASN A 64 5.62 -3.81 -7.75
N GLY A 65 6.54 -3.43 -6.87
CA GLY A 65 7.26 -4.34 -5.99
C GLY A 65 8.68 -4.67 -6.44
N GLY A 66 9.11 -4.17 -7.61
CA GLY A 66 10.49 -4.35 -8.08
C GLY A 66 11.54 -3.62 -7.22
N VAL A 67 11.12 -2.57 -6.50
CA VAL A 67 11.99 -1.79 -5.62
C VAL A 67 11.37 -1.69 -4.23
N VAL A 68 12.15 -2.03 -3.20
CA VAL A 68 11.77 -1.88 -1.79
C VAL A 68 12.81 -1.00 -1.11
N GLU A 69 12.36 0.12 -0.53
CA GLU A 69 13.19 1.01 0.26
C GLU A 69 12.77 0.94 1.74
N CYS A 70 13.71 0.51 2.59
CA CYS A 70 13.53 0.35 4.02
C CYS A 70 14.60 1.17 4.75
N GLY A 71 14.28 2.43 5.09
CA GLY A 71 15.26 3.42 5.57
C GLY A 71 16.03 4.12 4.44
N THR A 72 16.87 5.12 4.75
CA THR A 72 17.84 5.67 3.78
C THR A 72 18.88 4.59 3.46
N VAL A 73 18.86 3.98 2.27
CA VAL A 73 19.79 2.90 1.91
C VAL A 73 20.46 3.10 0.54
N GLU A 74 21.76 2.81 0.54
CA GLU A 74 22.81 2.98 -0.46
C GLU A 74 22.87 1.91 -1.58
N SER A 75 21.81 1.18 -1.93
CA SER A 75 21.94 0.23 -3.05
C SER A 75 20.65 -0.12 -3.79
N ASP A 76 20.86 -0.34 -5.08
CA ASP A 76 19.91 -0.42 -6.19
C ASP A 76 19.58 -1.87 -6.57
N THR A 77 18.29 -2.20 -6.71
CA THR A 77 17.79 -3.48 -7.25
C THR A 77 16.81 -3.27 -8.42
N SER A 78 17.00 -2.23 -9.22
CA SER A 78 16.11 -1.76 -10.30
C SER A 78 16.07 -2.63 -11.56
N HIS A 79 15.86 -3.95 -11.45
CA HIS A 79 15.72 -4.82 -12.62
C HIS A 79 14.48 -5.72 -12.50
N MET A 80 13.37 -5.28 -13.12
CA MET A 80 12.09 -6.00 -13.21
C MET A 80 12.26 -7.49 -13.55
N LYS A 81 13.17 -7.78 -14.47
CA LYS A 81 13.49 -9.14 -14.91
C LYS A 81 13.99 -10.04 -13.78
N MET A 82 14.75 -9.51 -12.82
CA MET A 82 15.24 -10.28 -11.67
C MET A 82 14.11 -10.58 -10.67
N CYS A 83 13.16 -9.66 -10.50
CA CYS A 83 12.00 -9.86 -9.64
C CYS A 83 11.04 -10.91 -10.22
N GLU A 84 10.83 -10.89 -11.55
CA GLU A 84 10.06 -11.89 -12.27
C GLU A 84 10.73 -13.27 -12.22
N GLU A 85 12.03 -13.34 -12.49
CA GLU A 85 12.80 -14.59 -12.44
C GLU A 85 12.82 -15.21 -11.03
N ALA A 86 12.91 -14.38 -9.98
CA ALA A 86 12.84 -14.82 -8.59
C ALA A 86 11.44 -15.35 -8.21
N PHE A 87 10.38 -14.66 -8.63
CA PHE A 87 9.00 -15.11 -8.42
C PHE A 87 8.75 -16.47 -9.10
N ASP A 88 9.14 -16.60 -10.36
CA ASP A 88 8.98 -17.84 -11.13
C ASP A 88 9.79 -19.01 -10.56
N HIS A 89 10.94 -18.75 -9.95
CA HIS A 89 11.74 -19.77 -9.30
C HIS A 89 11.09 -20.30 -8.02
N LEU A 90 10.54 -19.40 -7.19
CA LEU A 90 9.91 -19.75 -5.93
C LEU A 90 8.54 -20.43 -6.13
N ASN A 91 7.77 -19.99 -7.13
CA ASN A 91 6.44 -20.54 -7.41
C ASN A 91 6.47 -22.02 -7.87
N ARG A 92 7.63 -22.51 -8.33
CA ARG A 92 7.85 -23.92 -8.69
C ARG A 92 7.94 -24.86 -7.49
N HIS A 93 8.26 -24.33 -6.32
CA HIS A 93 8.47 -25.11 -5.10
C HIS A 93 7.40 -24.84 -4.04
N PHE A 94 6.75 -23.68 -4.10
CA PHE A 94 5.71 -23.24 -3.18
C PHE A 94 4.59 -22.56 -3.97
N PRO A 95 3.30 -22.84 -3.73
CA PRO A 95 2.21 -22.20 -4.46
C PRO A 95 2.03 -20.75 -3.99
N LEU A 96 2.44 -19.79 -4.82
CA LEU A 96 2.37 -18.35 -4.56
C LEU A 96 1.24 -17.71 -5.39
N GLU A 97 0.36 -16.94 -4.73
CA GLU A 97 -0.62 -16.04 -5.37
C GLU A 97 -0.23 -14.58 -5.12
N LEU A 98 -0.33 -13.74 -6.16
CA LEU A 98 -0.16 -12.30 -6.04
C LEU A 98 -1.37 -11.69 -5.30
N LEU A 99 -1.03 -10.96 -4.24
CA LEU A 99 -1.88 -10.53 -3.12
C LEU A 99 -2.37 -11.64 -2.17
N LYS A 100 -1.43 -12.15 -1.37
CA LYS A 100 -1.57 -12.23 0.09
C LYS A 100 -0.22 -12.07 0.79
N ALA A 101 0.14 -10.81 1.08
CA ALA A 101 1.27 -10.48 1.96
C ALA A 101 0.85 -9.66 3.20
N SER A 102 -0.42 -9.24 3.29
CA SER A 102 -0.97 -8.60 4.48
C SER A 102 -1.91 -9.55 5.25
N GLY A 103 -1.88 -9.47 6.58
CA GLY A 103 -2.80 -10.26 7.42
C GLY A 103 -4.27 -9.83 7.31
N PHE A 104 -4.56 -8.71 6.64
CA PHE A 104 -5.90 -8.16 6.41
C PHE A 104 -5.89 -7.18 5.22
N GLY A 105 -6.56 -7.53 4.12
CA GLY A 105 -6.70 -6.71 2.92
C GLY A 105 -7.96 -5.86 2.94
N VAL A 106 -7.84 -4.60 2.50
CA VAL A 106 -8.97 -3.67 2.36
C VAL A 106 -9.02 -3.15 0.92
N ALA A 107 -10.21 -3.17 0.31
CA ALA A 107 -10.46 -2.56 -1.00
C ALA A 107 -11.32 -1.30 -0.86
N VAL A 108 -10.91 -0.21 -1.50
CA VAL A 108 -11.72 1.02 -1.56
C VAL A 108 -12.95 0.87 -2.45
N GLY A 109 -13.96 1.72 -2.27
CA GLY A 109 -15.26 1.63 -2.94
C GLY A 109 -15.18 1.63 -4.48
N ASN A 110 -14.18 2.28 -5.06
CA ASN A 110 -13.93 2.34 -6.50
C ASN A 110 -12.99 1.23 -7.01
N ALA A 111 -12.51 0.32 -6.16
CA ALA A 111 -11.57 -0.72 -6.55
C ALA A 111 -12.18 -1.70 -7.58
N HIS A 112 -11.30 -2.29 -8.41
CA HIS A 112 -11.69 -3.31 -9.39
C HIS A 112 -12.44 -4.48 -8.70
N PRO A 113 -13.47 -5.07 -9.35
CA PRO A 113 -14.25 -6.15 -8.75
C PRO A 113 -13.41 -7.30 -8.19
N ASP A 114 -12.32 -7.66 -8.85
CA ASP A 114 -11.47 -8.76 -8.39
C ASP A 114 -10.66 -8.41 -7.14
N VAL A 115 -10.27 -7.14 -6.97
CA VAL A 115 -9.64 -6.65 -5.73
C VAL A 115 -10.66 -6.69 -4.57
N LYS A 116 -11.91 -6.30 -4.83
CA LYS A 116 -12.99 -6.38 -3.84
C LYS A 116 -13.29 -7.80 -3.40
N LYS A 117 -13.29 -8.76 -4.33
CA LYS A 117 -13.48 -10.19 -4.04
C LYS A 117 -12.34 -10.79 -3.20
N ALA A 118 -11.12 -10.33 -3.41
CA ALA A 118 -9.94 -10.80 -2.68
C ALA A 118 -9.76 -10.15 -1.29
N ALA A 119 -10.39 -9.00 -1.04
CA ALA A 119 -10.25 -8.25 0.20
C ALA A 119 -11.04 -8.86 1.37
N ASN A 120 -10.53 -8.66 2.59
CA ASN A 120 -11.25 -9.01 3.82
C ASN A 120 -12.34 -8.00 4.15
N MET A 121 -12.18 -6.76 3.69
CA MET A 121 -13.15 -5.68 3.86
C MET A 121 -13.20 -4.82 2.59
N VAL A 122 -14.41 -4.42 2.20
CA VAL A 122 -14.64 -3.44 1.13
C VAL A 122 -15.26 -2.21 1.78
N THR A 123 -14.66 -1.05 1.60
CA THR A 123 -15.18 0.21 2.16
C THR A 123 -16.32 0.74 1.32
N LYS A 124 -17.20 1.53 1.94
CA LYS A 124 -18.24 2.27 1.21
C LYS A 124 -17.64 3.46 0.48
N GLY A 125 -16.70 4.15 1.13
CA GLY A 125 -16.00 5.30 0.56
C GLY A 125 -15.07 4.91 -0.58
N GLU A 126 -15.02 5.76 -1.60
CA GLU A 126 -14.05 5.69 -2.70
C GLU A 126 -12.77 6.47 -2.35
N HIS A 127 -11.67 6.13 -3.02
CA HIS A 127 -10.40 6.84 -2.89
C HIS A 127 -10.03 7.08 -1.41
N GLY A 128 -9.60 8.31 -1.09
CA GLY A 128 -9.17 8.65 0.26
C GLY A 128 -10.27 8.61 1.32
N ALA A 129 -11.55 8.73 0.93
CA ALA A 129 -12.66 8.49 1.86
C ALA A 129 -12.70 7.02 2.30
N GLY A 130 -12.45 6.09 1.39
CA GLY A 130 -12.32 4.67 1.70
C GLY A 130 -11.11 4.39 2.60
N VAL A 131 -9.98 5.03 2.34
CA VAL A 131 -8.80 4.92 3.21
C VAL A 131 -9.10 5.42 4.62
N ALA A 132 -9.76 6.57 4.77
CA ALA A 132 -10.15 7.10 6.06
C ALA A 132 -11.11 6.15 6.82
N GLU A 133 -12.10 5.57 6.13
CA GLU A 133 -13.01 4.55 6.67
C GLU A 133 -12.22 3.31 7.16
N ALA A 134 -11.25 2.86 6.38
CA ALA A 134 -10.40 1.72 6.73
C ALA A 134 -9.55 1.98 7.98
N ILE A 135 -8.94 3.17 8.06
CA ILE A 135 -8.16 3.57 9.23
C ILE A 135 -9.03 3.66 10.48
N GLN A 136 -10.24 4.24 10.39
CA GLN A 136 -11.17 4.28 11.52
C GLN A 136 -11.52 2.88 12.03
N TYR A 137 -11.77 1.94 11.11
CA TYR A 137 -12.03 0.54 11.46
C TYR A 137 -10.85 -0.13 12.17
N ILE A 138 -9.63 0.09 11.66
CA ILE A 138 -8.39 -0.49 12.19
C ILE A 138 -8.05 0.09 13.57
N SER A 139 -8.14 1.41 13.72
CA SER A 139 -7.87 2.13 14.97
C SER A 139 -8.89 1.77 16.05
N GLY A 140 -10.17 1.56 15.70
CA GLY A 140 -11.19 1.10 16.65
C GLY A 140 -10.97 -0.32 17.18
N LYS A 141 -10.12 -1.12 16.53
CA LYS A 141 -9.74 -2.49 16.97
C LYS A 141 -8.40 -2.57 17.69
N THR A 142 -7.65 -1.47 17.70
CA THR A 142 -6.37 -1.35 18.38
C THR A 142 -6.66 -0.67 19.71
N ALA A 143 -6.85 -1.48 20.77
CA ALA A 143 -7.10 -0.96 22.11
C ALA A 143 -6.03 0.08 22.48
N ILE A 144 -6.46 1.21 23.06
CA ILE A 144 -5.62 2.30 23.57
C ILE A 144 -4.66 1.77 24.65
#